data_AF-A0A7X3ZC43-F1
#
_entry.id   AF-A0A7X3ZC43-F1
#
_cell.length_a   1.000
_cell.length_b   1.000
_cell.length_c   1.000
_cell.angle_alpha   90.00
_cell.angle_beta   90.00
_cell.angle_gamma   90.00
#
_symmetry.space_group_name_H-M   'P 1'
#
loop_
_entity.id
_entity.type
_entity.pdbx_description
1 polymer ?
#
loop_
_entity_poly.entity_id
_entity_poly.type
_entity_poly.pdbx_seq_one_letter_code
_entity_poly.pdbx_strand_id
1 'polypeptide(L)' 'MEFSIERNSLLKAIAQAQSVVERRNTIPILANVLIEAEEGQVRFRATDL' A
#
# COMPACT_ATOMS: atom_id res chain seq x y z
N MET A 1 0.29 11.47 10.73
CA MET A 1 -0.87 10.65 10.35
C MET A 1 -1.02 9.58 11.42
N GLU A 2 -2.22 9.40 11.97
CA GLU A 2 -2.53 8.37 12.95
C GLU A 2 -3.92 7.80 12.60
N PHE A 3 -4.01 6.49 12.42
CA PHE A 3 -5.26 5.79 12.16
C PHE A 3 -5.24 4.41 12.83
N SER A 4 -6.44 3.90 13.15
CA SER A 4 -6.63 2.55 13.67
C SER A 4 -7.47 1.76 12.69
N ILE A 5 -7.02 0.55 12.34
CA ILE A 5 -7.69 -0.36 11.41
C ILE A 5 -7.55 -1.78 11.95
N GLU A 6 -8.52 -2.64 11.63
CA GLU A 6 -8.41 -4.07 11.94
C GLU A 6 -7.23 -4.71 11.22
N ARG A 7 -6.50 -5.57 11.93
CA ARG A 7 -5.32 -6.28 11.42
C ARG A 7 -5.61 -7.05 10.12
N ASN A 8 -6.73 -7.74 10.05
CA ASN A 8 -7.08 -8.57 8.89
C ASN A 8 -7.36 -7.71 7.64
N SER A 9 -8.01 -6.56 7.83
CA SER A 9 -8.25 -5.58 6.77
C SER A 9 -6.93 -5.00 6.25
N LEU A 10 -6.00 -4.66 7.16
CA LEU A 10 -4.66 -4.18 6.79
C LEU A 10 -3.87 -5.24 6.00
N LEU A 11 -3.85 -6.48 6.49
CA LEU A 11 -3.14 -7.58 5.82
C LEU A 11 -3.67 -7.83 4.42
N LYS A 12 -4.99 -7.81 4.24
CA LYS A 12 -5.61 -7.99 2.92
C LYS A 12 -5.21 -6.87 1.96
N ALA A 13 -5.25 -5.62 2.42
CA ALA A 13 -4.86 -4.46 1.61
C ALA A 13 -3.38 -4.51 1.20
N ILE A 14 -2.48 -4.81 2.13
CA ILE A 14 -1.04 -4.93 1.86
C ILE A 14 -0.75 -6.08 0.88
N ALA A 15 -1.38 -7.25 1.07
CA ALA A 15 -1.16 -8.39 0.17
C ALA A 15 -1.56 -8.06 -1.28
N GLN A 16 -2.65 -7.31 -1.47
CA GLN A 16 -3.09 -6.87 -2.78
C GLN A 16 -2.17 -5.79 -3.38
N ALA A 17 -1.64 -4.87 -2.57
CA ALA A 17 -0.66 -3.90 -3.04
C ALA A 17 0.66 -4.58 -3.44
N GLN A 18 1.11 -5.58 -2.68
CA GLN A 18 2.36 -6.31 -2.95
C GLN A 18 2.32 -7.12 -4.25
N SER A 19 1.15 -7.57 -4.72
CA SER A 19 1.06 -8.33 -5.98
C SER A 19 1.39 -7.49 -7.22
N VAL A 20 1.33 -6.17 -7.11
CA VAL A 20 1.65 -5.23 -8.20
C VAL A 20 3.14 -4.83 -8.18
N VAL A 21 3.83 -4.99 -7.04
CA VAL A 21 5.22 -4.53 -6.89
C VAL A 21 6.20 -5.54 -7.49
N GLU A 22 6.85 -5.17 -8.59
CA GLU A 22 7.97 -5.92 -9.18
C GLU A 22 9.21 -5.82 -8.28
N ARG A 23 9.75 -6.98 -7.86
CA ARG A 23 10.88 -7.05 -6.91
C ARG A 23 12.22 -6.55 -7.48
N ARG A 24 12.33 -6.41 -8.81
CA ARG A 24 13.57 -6.05 -9.51
C ARG A 24 13.48 -4.68 -10.19
N ASN A 25 12.71 -3.76 -9.61
CA ASN A 25 12.64 -2.39 -10.13
C ASN A 25 13.92 -1.60 -9.83
N THR A 26 14.45 -0.91 -10.85
CA THR A 26 15.58 0.03 -10.72
C THR A 26 15.16 1.36 -10.10
N ILE A 27 13.86 1.63 -10.00
CA ILE A 27 13.25 2.81 -9.39
C ILE A 27 12.79 2.43 -7.97
N PRO A 28 13.53 2.78 -6.89
CA PRO A 28 13.24 2.28 -5.55
C PRO A 28 11.89 2.71 -4.98
N ILE A 29 11.35 3.86 -5.42
CA ILE A 29 10.05 4.34 -4.93
C ILE A 29 8.88 3.43 -5.35
N LEU A 30 9.02 2.68 -6.46
CA LEU A 30 8.02 1.72 -6.92
C LEU A 30 7.98 0.44 -6.06
N ALA A 31 8.97 0.23 -5.18
CA ALA A 31 8.97 -0.87 -4.23
C ALA A 31 8.11 -0.60 -2.98
N ASN A 32 7.60 0.63 -2.83
CA ASN A 32 6.85 1.07 -1.67
C ASN A 32 5.34 1.08 -1.95
N VAL A 33 4.56 1.11 -0.86
CA VAL A 33 3.10 1.31 -0.92
C VAL A 33 2.80 2.74 -0.47
N LEU A 34 2.05 3.47 -1.29
CA LEU A 34 1.49 4.77 -0.92
C LEU A 34 0.30 4.56 0.03
N ILE A 35 0.34 5.21 1.19
CA ILE A 35 -0.71 5.17 2.20
C ILE A 35 -1.29 6.58 2.36
N GLU A 36 -2.57 6.72 2.06
CA GLU A 36 -3.30 7.99 2.15
C GLU A 36 -4.47 7.79 3.13
N ALA A 37 -4.64 8.71 4.09
CA ALA A 37 -5.73 8.66 5.05
C ALA A 37 -6.45 10.00 5.00
N GLU A 38 -7.63 9.98 4.41
CA GLU A 38 -8.46 11.16 4.16
C GLU A 38 -9.93 10.76 4.37
N GLU A 39 -10.75 11.69 4.87
CA GLU A 39 -12.21 11.52 4.96
C GLU A 39 -12.68 10.23 5.66
N GLY A 40 -11.93 9.78 6.68
CA GLY A 40 -12.25 8.57 7.43
C GLY A 40 -11.94 7.26 6.70
N GLN A 41 -11.22 7.32 5.58
CA GLN A 41 -10.78 6.15 4.83
C GLN A 41 -9.27 6.10 4.72
N VAL A 42 -8.72 4.89 4.68
CA VAL A 42 -7.30 4.64 4.40
C VAL A 42 -7.18 3.92 3.06
N ARG A 43 -6.44 4.51 2.14
CA ARG A 43 -6.16 4.02 0.80
C ARG A 43 -4.71 3.52 0.73
N PHE A 44 -4.54 2.33 0.17
CA PHE A 44 -3.24 1.71 -0.10
C PHE A 44 -3.09 1.57 -1.61
N ARG A 45 -2.02 2.13 -2.17
CA ARG A 45 -1.74 2.11 -3.62
C ARG A 45 -0.32 1.61 -3.88
N ALA A 46 -0.19 0.76 -4.90
CA ALA A 46 1.07 0.33 -5.46
C ALA A 46 0.96 0.40 -6.99
N THR A 47 2.08 0.60 -7.66
CA THR A 47 2.16 0.75 -9.12
C THR A 47 3.51 0.26 -9.61
N ASP A 48 3.51 -0.30 -10.81
CA ASP A 48 4.66 -0.80 -11.56
C ASP A 48 4.94 -0.01 -12.85
N LEU A 49 4.29 1.17 -13.01
CA LEU A 49 4.38 2.22 -14.06
C LEU A 49 3.07 2.47 -14.81
#